data_AF-A0A942IF97-F1
#
_entry.id   AF-A0A942IF97-F1
#
_cell.length_a   1.000
_cell.length_b   1.000
_cell.length_c   1.000
_cell.angle_alpha   90.00
_cell.angle_beta   90.00
_cell.angle_gamma   90.00
#
_symmetry.space_group_name_H-M   'P 1'
#
loop_
_entity.id
_entity.type
_entity.pdbx_description
1 polymer ?
#
loop_
_entity_poly.entity_id
_entity_poly.type
_entity_poly.pdbx_seq_one_letter_code
_entity_poly.pdbx_strand_id
1 'polypeptide(L)'
;MAVETLTFGCRLNAYEAEVMKSEAQKAGLDNAIIVNTCAVTAEAVRQARQTVRKARRDNPQARIIVTGCAAQTEARSFGDMAEVDLVIGNHDKMQAASYAPMAFGTPLNDKVQVNDIMSVRETAGHLIEGMDGRARAFVQVQNGCDHRCTFCIIPFGRGPSRSVPMGLVVDQVKKLVDNGCGEVVLTGVDITSYGPDLPGAPTLGKLTQSILRHVPDLPRLRISSIDSIEADEALYDAVASEKRLMPHMHLSLQSGDDMILKRMKRRHSRDGALAIMAKLRALRPEMVFGADIIAGFPTEDEAMFANTLAIVKEADLTHLHVFPYSPREGTPAARMPQVSKKLVRDRAGLLRAAAQAQFQALCASRVGQTEQVLMERGGQGRSEQYIPVRVAGTQPGALLTVRISGVTKNGLVGEAVRKAA
;
A
#
# COMPACT_ATOMS: atom_id res chain seq x y z
N MET A 1 -28.80 9.40 -2.04
CA MET A 1 -27.61 8.91 -2.77
C MET A 1 -27.08 7.67 -2.06
N ALA A 2 -26.39 6.77 -2.76
CA ALA A 2 -25.70 5.64 -2.10
C ALA A 2 -24.49 6.15 -1.31
N VAL A 3 -23.95 5.32 -0.40
CA VAL A 3 -22.71 5.63 0.34
C VAL A 3 -21.54 5.78 -0.65
N GLU A 4 -20.86 6.92 -0.58
CA GLU A 4 -19.64 7.21 -1.34
C GLU A 4 -18.41 7.18 -0.41
N THR A 5 -17.29 6.64 -0.88
CA THR A 5 -16.03 6.64 -0.14
C THR A 5 -14.95 7.44 -0.87
N LEU A 6 -14.39 8.45 -0.20
CA LEU A 6 -13.27 9.27 -0.68
C LEU A 6 -12.00 8.86 0.07
N THR A 7 -11.17 8.06 -0.60
CA THR A 7 -10.06 7.35 0.05
C THR A 7 -8.71 7.95 -0.30
N PHE A 8 -7.92 8.25 0.72
CA PHE A 8 -6.56 8.78 0.62
C PHE A 8 -5.54 7.76 1.12
N GLY A 9 -4.30 7.85 0.65
CA GLY A 9 -3.18 7.10 1.21
C GLY A 9 -2.88 5.78 0.52
N CYS A 10 -2.83 4.69 1.30
CA CYS A 10 -2.20 3.43 0.89
C CYS A 10 -3.19 2.38 0.34
N ARG A 11 -2.63 1.28 -0.17
CA ARG A 11 -3.38 0.11 -0.67
C ARG A 11 -4.30 -0.48 0.39
N LEU A 12 -3.87 -0.46 1.66
CA LEU A 12 -4.67 -0.88 2.81
C LEU A 12 -5.93 -0.01 2.97
N ASN A 13 -5.83 1.32 2.83
CA ASN A 13 -6.99 2.20 2.88
C ASN A 13 -7.98 1.91 1.74
N ALA A 14 -7.49 1.51 0.56
CA ALA A 14 -8.35 1.14 -0.57
C ALA A 14 -9.12 -0.17 -0.31
N TYR A 15 -8.48 -1.16 0.35
CA TYR A 15 -9.16 -2.36 0.83
C TYR A 15 -10.21 -2.01 1.89
N GLU A 16 -9.83 -1.23 2.91
CA GLU A 16 -10.71 -0.82 3.99
C GLU A 16 -11.92 -0.03 3.47
N ALA A 17 -11.78 0.75 2.40
CA ALA A 17 -12.89 1.49 1.80
C ALA A 17 -14.02 0.58 1.27
N GLU A 18 -13.69 -0.56 0.67
CA GLU A 18 -14.69 -1.53 0.20
C GLU A 18 -15.44 -2.15 1.39
N VAL A 19 -14.71 -2.45 2.47
CA VAL A 19 -15.33 -2.96 3.71
C VAL A 19 -16.22 -1.88 4.34
N MET A 20 -15.72 -0.65 4.48
CA MET A 20 -16.47 0.48 5.03
C MET A 20 -17.79 0.72 4.28
N LYS A 21 -17.75 0.63 2.93
CA LYS A 21 -18.95 0.75 2.09
C LYS A 21 -19.96 -0.34 2.43
N SER A 22 -19.53 -1.60 2.54
CA SER A 22 -20.40 -2.74 2.90
C SER A 22 -20.97 -2.58 4.32
N GLU A 23 -20.15 -2.23 5.30
CA GLU A 23 -20.56 -2.08 6.70
C GLU A 23 -21.52 -0.90 6.91
N ALA A 24 -21.27 0.23 6.23
CA ALA A 24 -22.18 1.37 6.23
C ALA A 24 -23.54 1.01 5.61
N GLN A 25 -23.55 0.27 4.48
CA GLN A 25 -24.79 -0.21 3.86
C GLN A 25 -25.56 -1.18 4.76
N LYS A 26 -24.86 -2.13 5.41
CA LYS A 26 -25.47 -3.05 6.39
C LYS A 26 -26.10 -2.30 7.57
N ALA A 27 -25.50 -1.18 7.98
CA ALA A 27 -26.05 -0.31 9.03
C ALA A 27 -27.28 0.49 8.59
N GLY A 28 -27.67 0.42 7.31
CA GLY A 28 -28.76 1.21 6.74
C GLY A 28 -28.38 2.67 6.44
N LEU A 29 -27.08 3.00 6.42
CA LEU A 29 -26.64 4.35 6.11
C LEU A 29 -26.86 4.67 4.63
N ASP A 30 -27.55 5.76 4.37
CA ASP A 30 -27.71 6.33 3.04
C ASP A 30 -27.22 7.78 2.99
N ASN A 31 -27.12 8.32 1.77
CA ASN A 31 -26.77 9.71 1.51
C ASN A 31 -25.53 10.20 2.29
N ALA A 32 -24.48 9.38 2.34
CA ALA A 32 -23.29 9.63 3.13
C ALA A 32 -22.01 9.59 2.29
N ILE A 33 -21.06 10.44 2.66
CA ILE A 33 -19.71 10.52 2.10
C ILE A 33 -18.73 10.20 3.22
N ILE A 34 -18.00 9.10 3.08
CA ILE A 34 -17.00 8.66 4.04
C ILE A 34 -15.60 9.00 3.53
N VAL A 35 -14.90 9.90 4.22
CA VAL A 35 -13.54 10.33 3.89
C VAL A 35 -12.53 9.51 4.70
N ASN A 36 -11.86 8.55 4.06
CA ASN A 36 -10.83 7.70 4.67
C ASN A 36 -9.45 8.36 4.54
N THR A 37 -8.95 8.93 5.64
CA THR A 37 -7.78 9.80 5.68
C THR A 37 -6.45 9.04 5.82
N CYS A 38 -5.35 9.70 5.45
CA CYS A 38 -3.98 9.21 5.59
C CYS A 38 -3.15 10.19 6.44
N ALA A 39 -2.35 9.67 7.37
CA ALA A 39 -1.52 10.46 8.29
C ALA A 39 -0.02 10.49 7.92
N VAL A 40 0.39 9.81 6.84
CA VAL A 40 1.80 9.62 6.49
C VAL A 40 2.50 10.96 6.20
N THR A 41 1.81 11.90 5.55
CA THR A 41 2.35 13.23 5.25
C THR A 41 1.35 14.32 5.64
N ALA A 42 1.86 15.50 6.01
CA ALA A 42 1.01 16.67 6.25
C ALA A 42 0.20 17.07 5.00
N GLU A 43 0.75 16.81 3.81
CA GLU A 43 0.07 17.06 2.54
C GLU A 43 -1.17 16.18 2.36
N ALA A 44 -1.08 14.88 2.70
CA ALA A 44 -2.23 13.99 2.64
C ALA A 44 -3.36 14.43 3.60
N VAL A 45 -3.00 14.88 4.81
CA VAL A 45 -3.95 15.45 5.77
C VAL A 45 -4.60 16.73 5.21
N ARG A 46 -3.80 17.62 4.60
CA ARG A 46 -4.30 18.86 3.97
C ARG A 46 -5.30 18.56 2.85
N GLN A 47 -4.97 17.61 1.97
CA GLN A 47 -5.84 17.19 0.86
C GLN A 47 -7.16 16.58 1.36
N ALA A 48 -7.11 15.75 2.41
CA ALA A 48 -8.31 15.20 3.03
C ALA A 48 -9.22 16.32 3.57
N ARG A 49 -8.68 17.31 4.28
CA ARG A 49 -9.47 18.46 4.78
C ARG A 49 -10.06 19.31 3.66
N GLN A 50 -9.30 19.55 2.58
CA GLN A 50 -9.82 20.25 1.40
C GLN A 50 -10.98 19.49 0.76
N THR A 51 -10.85 18.16 0.71
CA THR A 51 -11.87 17.27 0.15
C THR A 51 -13.14 17.27 0.99
N VAL A 52 -13.03 17.24 2.32
CA VAL A 52 -14.17 17.38 3.25
C VAL A 52 -14.95 18.67 2.96
N ARG A 53 -14.24 19.81 2.86
CA ARG A 53 -14.88 21.11 2.55
C ARG A 53 -15.56 21.12 1.19
N LYS A 54 -14.90 20.51 0.19
CA LYS A 54 -15.47 20.38 -1.16
C LYS A 54 -16.73 19.50 -1.13
N ALA A 55 -16.67 18.33 -0.50
CA ALA A 55 -17.78 17.40 -0.38
C ALA A 55 -19.01 18.06 0.26
N ARG A 56 -18.83 18.87 1.30
CA ARG A 56 -19.94 19.64 1.92
C ARG A 56 -20.55 20.67 0.98
N ARG A 57 -19.72 21.42 0.26
CA ARG A 57 -20.22 22.42 -0.70
C ARG A 57 -21.00 21.76 -1.84
N ASP A 58 -20.48 20.66 -2.36
CA ASP A 58 -21.05 19.96 -3.51
C ASP A 58 -22.28 19.12 -3.09
N ASN A 59 -22.34 18.66 -1.84
CA ASN A 59 -23.43 17.84 -1.29
C ASN A 59 -23.89 18.36 0.09
N PRO A 60 -24.63 19.49 0.15
CA PRO A 60 -24.98 20.13 1.42
C PRO A 60 -25.77 19.23 2.39
N GLN A 61 -26.59 18.33 1.85
CA GLN A 61 -27.47 17.44 2.62
C GLN A 61 -26.86 16.06 2.93
N ALA A 62 -25.67 15.75 2.39
CA ALA A 62 -25.05 14.46 2.66
C ALA A 62 -24.43 14.42 4.06
N ARG A 63 -24.45 13.25 4.70
CA ARG A 63 -23.69 13.03 5.93
C ARG A 63 -22.21 12.90 5.57
N ILE A 64 -21.34 13.66 6.23
CA ILE A 64 -19.88 13.60 6.01
C ILE A 64 -19.21 12.98 7.22
N ILE A 65 -18.72 11.77 7.01
CA ILE A 65 -18.04 10.97 8.02
C ILE A 65 -16.56 10.97 7.71
N VAL A 66 -15.71 11.26 8.69
CA VAL A 66 -14.26 11.27 8.53
C VAL A 66 -13.65 10.15 9.36
N THR A 67 -12.77 9.34 8.77
CA THR A 67 -12.08 8.24 9.45
C THR A 67 -10.67 8.04 8.88
N GLY A 68 -9.99 6.96 9.22
CA GLY A 68 -8.63 6.65 8.77
C GLY A 68 -7.54 7.12 9.74
N CYS A 69 -6.28 6.94 9.35
CA CYS A 69 -5.16 7.17 10.26
C CYS A 69 -5.09 8.61 10.79
N ALA A 70 -5.38 9.62 9.96
CA ALA A 70 -5.27 11.01 10.40
C ALA A 70 -6.43 11.40 11.32
N ALA A 71 -7.63 10.89 11.04
CA ALA A 71 -8.78 11.02 11.93
C ALA A 71 -8.55 10.34 13.29
N GLN A 72 -7.79 9.24 13.33
CA GLN A 72 -7.40 8.61 14.60
C GLN A 72 -6.40 9.47 15.38
N THR A 73 -5.35 9.97 14.73
CA THR A 73 -4.26 10.69 15.42
C THR A 73 -4.59 12.15 15.71
N GLU A 74 -5.42 12.79 14.88
CA GLU A 74 -5.78 14.20 14.97
C GLU A 74 -7.31 14.36 15.12
N ALA A 75 -7.97 13.47 15.87
CA ALA A 75 -9.43 13.36 15.93
C ALA A 75 -10.16 14.69 16.14
N ARG A 76 -9.76 15.45 17.16
CA ARG A 76 -10.38 16.74 17.49
C ARG A 76 -10.26 17.75 16.35
N SER A 77 -9.13 17.79 15.66
CA SER A 77 -8.94 18.73 14.56
C SER A 77 -9.87 18.48 13.35
N PHE A 78 -10.35 17.25 13.16
CA PHE A 78 -11.40 16.93 12.19
C PHE A 78 -12.79 17.13 12.79
N GLY A 79 -12.94 16.81 14.08
CA GLY A 79 -14.11 17.17 14.87
C GLY A 79 -14.42 18.65 14.75
N ASP A 80 -13.50 19.56 14.98
CA ASP A 80 -13.78 21.00 15.00
C ASP A 80 -14.17 21.59 13.62
N MET A 81 -14.08 20.81 12.54
CA MET A 81 -14.60 21.21 11.23
C MET A 81 -16.14 21.21 11.25
N ALA A 82 -16.73 22.35 10.89
CA ALA A 82 -18.18 22.49 10.79
C ALA A 82 -18.79 21.58 9.70
N GLU A 83 -18.00 21.22 8.70
CA GLU A 83 -18.44 20.37 7.60
C GLU A 83 -18.58 18.89 7.96
N VAL A 84 -18.01 18.45 9.09
CA VAL A 84 -17.95 17.04 9.53
C VAL A 84 -19.06 16.73 10.52
N ASP A 85 -19.85 15.70 10.20
CA ASP A 85 -20.95 15.21 11.04
C ASP A 85 -20.49 14.17 12.06
N LEU A 86 -19.50 13.34 11.70
CA LEU A 86 -18.99 12.26 12.55
C LEU A 86 -17.52 11.97 12.24
N VAL A 87 -16.72 11.76 13.28
CA VAL A 87 -15.34 11.24 13.21
C VAL A 87 -15.33 9.85 13.83
N ILE A 88 -14.99 8.83 13.06
CA ILE A 88 -14.94 7.42 13.52
C ILE A 88 -13.48 6.98 13.64
N GLY A 89 -13.15 6.30 14.75
CA GLY A 89 -11.87 5.64 14.97
C GLY A 89 -11.47 4.67 13.85
N ASN A 90 -10.18 4.44 13.69
CA ASN A 90 -9.66 3.67 12.57
C ASN A 90 -10.02 2.18 12.65
N HIS A 91 -10.23 1.63 13.85
CA HIS A 91 -10.75 0.27 14.03
C HIS A 91 -12.27 0.22 13.79
N ASP A 92 -13.00 1.15 14.39
CA ASP A 92 -14.46 1.17 14.45
C ASP A 92 -15.11 1.37 13.07
N LYS A 93 -14.42 2.00 12.10
CA LYS A 93 -14.88 2.12 10.71
C LYS A 93 -15.15 0.78 10.01
N MET A 94 -14.66 -0.31 10.58
CA MET A 94 -14.85 -1.66 10.06
C MET A 94 -16.11 -2.34 10.64
N GLN A 95 -16.92 -1.64 11.43
CA GLN A 95 -18.09 -2.21 12.11
C GLN A 95 -19.37 -1.46 11.72
N ALA A 96 -20.39 -2.19 11.25
CA ALA A 96 -21.70 -1.60 10.95
C ALA A 96 -22.29 -0.79 12.13
N ALA A 97 -22.09 -1.24 13.36
CA ALA A 97 -22.59 -0.57 14.57
C ALA A 97 -22.09 0.88 14.71
N SER A 98 -20.90 1.20 14.22
CA SER A 98 -20.32 2.55 14.29
C SER A 98 -21.01 3.55 13.35
N TYR A 99 -21.74 3.06 12.35
CA TYR A 99 -22.52 3.87 11.42
C TYR A 99 -23.99 4.01 11.84
N ALA A 100 -24.49 3.08 12.66
CA ALA A 100 -25.89 3.00 13.06
C ALA A 100 -26.45 4.31 13.65
N PRO A 101 -25.75 5.05 14.55
CA PRO A 101 -26.27 6.31 15.07
C PRO A 101 -26.60 7.33 13.98
N MET A 102 -25.83 7.36 12.89
CA MET A 102 -26.10 8.27 11.76
C MET A 102 -27.22 7.77 10.87
N ALA A 103 -27.32 6.45 10.66
CA ALA A 103 -28.40 5.85 9.89
C ALA A 103 -29.78 6.06 10.55
N PHE A 104 -29.84 5.98 11.89
CA PHE A 104 -31.11 6.12 12.63
C PHE A 104 -31.36 7.54 13.16
N GLY A 105 -30.49 8.50 12.86
CA GLY A 105 -30.63 9.88 13.34
C GLY A 105 -30.50 10.02 14.87
N THR A 106 -29.84 9.08 15.52
CA THR A 106 -29.64 9.08 16.97
C THR A 106 -28.73 10.25 17.36
N PRO A 107 -29.12 11.09 18.34
CA PRO A 107 -28.26 12.14 18.85
C PRO A 107 -26.95 11.56 19.39
N LEU A 108 -25.84 12.14 18.95
CA LEU A 108 -24.52 11.80 19.46
C LEU A 108 -24.16 12.73 20.62
N ASN A 109 -23.57 12.19 21.69
CA ASN A 109 -23.03 12.99 22.78
C ASN A 109 -21.84 13.85 22.33
N ASP A 110 -21.08 13.35 21.36
CA ASP A 110 -19.98 14.03 20.69
C ASP A 110 -19.87 13.48 19.27
N LYS A 111 -19.53 14.30 18.29
CA LYS A 111 -19.25 13.81 16.94
C LYS A 111 -17.90 13.10 16.82
N VAL A 112 -17.01 13.22 17.81
CA VAL A 112 -15.74 12.49 17.83
C VAL A 112 -15.91 11.16 18.56
N GLN A 113 -15.99 10.07 17.79
CA GLN A 113 -16.13 8.68 18.26
C GLN A 113 -14.85 7.90 17.94
N VAL A 114 -13.79 8.18 18.70
CA VAL A 114 -12.46 7.59 18.50
C VAL A 114 -12.02 6.88 19.77
N ASN A 115 -11.76 5.58 19.68
CA ASN A 115 -11.25 4.74 20.76
C ASN A 115 -9.72 4.81 20.90
N ASP A 116 -9.20 4.27 22.01
CA ASP A 116 -7.77 4.03 22.16
C ASP A 116 -7.32 2.90 21.23
N ILE A 117 -6.70 3.25 20.12
CA ILE A 117 -6.19 2.30 19.14
C ILE A 117 -5.12 1.35 19.71
N MET A 118 -4.45 1.73 20.81
CA MET A 118 -3.45 0.87 21.46
C MET A 118 -4.09 -0.27 22.25
N SER A 119 -5.39 -0.23 22.52
CA SER A 119 -6.14 -1.31 23.16
C SER A 119 -6.59 -2.41 22.19
N VAL A 120 -6.56 -2.15 20.88
CA VAL A 120 -7.02 -3.10 19.85
C VAL A 120 -6.07 -4.29 19.77
N ARG A 121 -6.63 -5.52 19.82
CA ARG A 121 -5.87 -6.78 19.79
C ARG A 121 -6.16 -7.66 18.59
N GLU A 122 -7.29 -7.45 17.92
CA GLU A 122 -7.70 -8.25 16.77
C GLU A 122 -7.88 -7.40 15.52
N THR A 123 -7.67 -8.04 14.36
CA THR A 123 -7.99 -7.48 13.06
C THR A 123 -9.11 -8.30 12.47
N ALA A 124 -10.26 -7.66 12.21
CA ALA A 124 -11.41 -8.36 11.67
C ALA A 124 -11.13 -8.92 10.26
N GLY A 125 -11.44 -10.21 10.07
CA GLY A 125 -11.30 -10.94 8.81
C GLY A 125 -12.46 -10.67 7.86
N HIS A 126 -12.70 -9.40 7.52
CA HIS A 126 -13.78 -9.04 6.60
C HIS A 126 -13.52 -9.65 5.24
N LEU A 127 -14.53 -10.33 4.67
CA LEU A 127 -14.43 -10.86 3.33
C LEU A 127 -14.99 -9.85 2.33
N ILE A 128 -14.19 -9.45 1.33
CA ILE A 128 -14.65 -8.58 0.24
C ILE A 128 -15.03 -9.41 -0.98
N GLU A 129 -16.03 -8.97 -1.73
CA GLU A 129 -16.44 -9.62 -2.99
C GLU A 129 -15.53 -9.21 -4.16
N GLY A 130 -14.93 -8.04 -4.09
CA GLY A 130 -14.04 -7.52 -5.10
C GLY A 130 -13.65 -6.08 -4.80
N MET A 131 -12.93 -5.46 -5.73
CA MET A 131 -12.73 -4.01 -5.74
C MET A 131 -13.38 -3.46 -7.00
N ASP A 132 -14.25 -2.45 -6.88
CA ASP A 132 -15.18 -2.00 -7.93
C ASP A 132 -14.55 -2.01 -9.35
N GLY A 133 -14.86 -3.07 -10.11
CA GLY A 133 -14.36 -3.45 -11.44
C GLY A 133 -12.86 -3.26 -11.68
N ARG A 134 -12.03 -3.67 -10.70
CA ARG A 134 -10.58 -3.84 -10.87
C ARG A 134 -10.26 -5.29 -11.22
N ALA A 135 -9.35 -5.47 -12.17
CA ALA A 135 -8.75 -6.76 -12.50
C ALA A 135 -7.92 -7.38 -11.37
N ARG A 136 -7.70 -6.60 -10.30
CA ARG A 136 -6.79 -6.87 -9.19
C ARG A 136 -7.44 -6.48 -7.87
N ALA A 137 -7.27 -7.31 -6.86
CA ALA A 137 -7.78 -7.07 -5.52
C ALA A 137 -6.65 -7.03 -4.48
N PHE A 138 -6.79 -6.15 -3.49
CA PHE A 138 -5.91 -6.13 -2.31
C PHE A 138 -6.51 -7.03 -1.23
N VAL A 139 -5.66 -7.81 -0.56
CA VAL A 139 -6.06 -8.63 0.60
C VAL A 139 -5.22 -8.19 1.78
N GLN A 140 -5.88 -7.67 2.81
CA GLN A 140 -5.23 -7.34 4.07
C GLN A 140 -4.84 -8.62 4.80
N VAL A 141 -3.55 -8.81 5.06
CA VAL A 141 -3.02 -9.93 5.86
C VAL A 141 -2.54 -9.49 7.23
N GLN A 142 -2.24 -8.19 7.40
CA GLN A 142 -1.66 -7.63 8.62
C GLN A 142 -2.08 -6.16 8.76
N ASN A 143 -2.25 -5.68 10.00
CA ASN A 143 -2.51 -4.27 10.31
C ASN A 143 -1.80 -3.84 11.60
N GLY A 144 -1.59 -2.53 11.78
CA GLY A 144 -0.79 -1.99 12.89
C GLY A 144 0.71 -2.28 12.77
N CYS A 145 1.52 -1.83 13.72
CA CYS A 145 2.96 -2.05 13.69
C CYS A 145 3.58 -1.85 15.08
N ASP A 146 4.41 -2.80 15.50
CA ASP A 146 5.10 -2.71 16.81
C ASP A 146 6.44 -1.99 16.73
N HIS A 147 6.92 -1.70 15.51
CA HIS A 147 8.17 -0.99 15.33
C HIS A 147 8.06 0.48 15.70
N ARG A 148 9.19 1.03 16.14
CA ARG A 148 9.30 2.41 16.63
C ARG A 148 10.27 3.22 15.76
N CYS A 149 10.05 3.18 14.44
CA CYS A 149 10.79 4.03 13.50
C CYS A 149 10.61 5.49 13.89
N THR A 150 11.69 6.27 13.92
CA THR A 150 11.69 7.60 14.55
C THR A 150 10.84 8.64 13.83
N PHE A 151 10.46 8.40 12.58
CA PHE A 151 9.61 9.27 11.76
C PHE A 151 8.15 8.79 11.67
N CYS A 152 7.83 7.59 12.14
CA CYS A 152 6.58 6.93 11.80
C CYS A 152 5.47 7.23 12.82
N ILE A 153 4.37 7.81 12.35
CA ILE A 153 3.17 8.05 13.17
C ILE A 153 2.19 6.87 13.17
N ILE A 154 2.40 5.88 12.29
CA ILE A 154 1.44 4.80 12.03
C ILE A 154 1.01 4.01 13.28
N PRO A 155 1.90 3.67 14.24
CA PRO A 155 1.46 2.98 15.45
C PRO A 155 0.35 3.71 16.21
N PHE A 156 0.35 5.05 16.20
CA PHE A 156 -0.68 5.87 16.84
C PHE A 156 -1.98 5.99 16.04
N GLY A 157 -1.95 5.62 14.75
CA GLY A 157 -3.14 5.60 13.89
C GLY A 157 -3.74 4.21 13.69
N ARG A 158 -2.95 3.15 13.87
CA ARG A 158 -3.32 1.75 13.55
C ARG A 158 -3.09 0.76 14.69
N GLY A 159 -2.44 1.15 15.78
CA GLY A 159 -2.21 0.31 16.96
C GLY A 159 -1.09 -0.73 16.77
N PRO A 160 -1.02 -1.73 17.67
CA PRO A 160 0.01 -2.78 17.64
C PRO A 160 -0.13 -3.70 16.42
N SER A 161 0.90 -4.48 16.09
CA SER A 161 0.83 -5.45 14.99
C SER A 161 -0.24 -6.51 15.26
N ARG A 162 -1.04 -6.81 14.25
CA ARG A 162 -2.12 -7.81 14.30
C ARG A 162 -2.24 -8.48 12.94
N SER A 163 -2.28 -9.80 12.93
CA SER A 163 -2.29 -10.63 11.73
C SER A 163 -3.68 -11.22 11.50
N VAL A 164 -4.04 -11.42 10.23
CA VAL A 164 -5.25 -12.15 9.86
C VAL A 164 -4.92 -13.65 9.83
N PRO A 165 -5.69 -14.54 10.49
CA PRO A 165 -5.46 -15.98 10.44
C PRO A 165 -5.33 -16.53 9.02
N MET A 166 -4.35 -17.42 8.78
CA MET A 166 -4.02 -17.93 7.44
C MET A 166 -5.22 -18.50 6.68
N GLY A 167 -6.09 -19.26 7.38
CA GLY A 167 -7.29 -19.85 6.78
C GLY A 167 -8.23 -18.78 6.20
N LEU A 168 -8.48 -17.70 6.94
CA LEU A 168 -9.32 -16.60 6.47
C LEU A 168 -8.70 -15.87 5.26
N VAL A 169 -7.36 -15.75 5.24
CA VAL A 169 -6.67 -15.18 4.07
C VAL A 169 -6.87 -16.08 2.85
N VAL A 170 -6.67 -17.40 3.00
CA VAL A 170 -6.88 -18.36 1.90
C VAL A 170 -8.33 -18.32 1.39
N ASP A 171 -9.31 -18.31 2.28
CA ASP A 171 -10.74 -18.24 1.92
C ASP A 171 -11.06 -16.94 1.18
N GLN A 172 -10.51 -15.80 1.62
CA GLN A 172 -10.65 -14.53 0.94
C GLN A 172 -10.05 -14.56 -0.47
N VAL A 173 -8.85 -15.14 -0.62
CA VAL A 173 -8.20 -15.27 -1.92
C VAL A 173 -9.02 -16.16 -2.85
N LYS A 174 -9.52 -17.29 -2.34
CA LYS A 174 -10.38 -18.20 -3.11
C LYS A 174 -11.64 -17.47 -3.59
N LYS A 175 -12.34 -16.76 -2.71
CA LYS A 175 -13.54 -15.98 -3.06
C LYS A 175 -13.26 -14.95 -4.16
N LEU A 176 -12.12 -14.27 -4.11
CA LEU A 176 -11.74 -13.30 -5.14
C LEU A 176 -11.43 -13.96 -6.48
N VAL A 177 -10.78 -15.13 -6.47
CA VAL A 177 -10.51 -15.90 -7.69
C VAL A 177 -11.81 -16.42 -8.31
N ASP A 178 -12.74 -16.95 -7.49
CA ASP A 178 -14.06 -17.40 -7.93
C ASP A 178 -14.87 -16.25 -8.57
N ASN A 179 -14.65 -15.01 -8.11
CA ASN A 179 -15.24 -13.80 -8.67
C ASN A 179 -14.48 -13.24 -9.89
N GLY A 180 -13.52 -13.99 -10.44
CA GLY A 180 -12.79 -13.63 -11.67
C GLY A 180 -11.63 -12.64 -11.46
N CYS A 181 -11.09 -12.52 -10.23
CA CYS A 181 -9.93 -11.67 -9.99
C CYS A 181 -8.65 -12.25 -10.62
N GLY A 182 -8.01 -11.49 -11.50
CA GLY A 182 -6.81 -11.92 -12.23
C GLY A 182 -5.49 -11.73 -11.47
N GLU A 183 -5.47 -10.94 -10.40
CA GLU A 183 -4.30 -10.81 -9.52
C GLU A 183 -4.72 -10.42 -8.09
N VAL A 184 -4.22 -11.18 -7.11
CA VAL A 184 -4.34 -10.86 -5.69
C VAL A 184 -3.06 -10.22 -5.19
N VAL A 185 -3.17 -9.13 -4.45
CA VAL A 185 -2.03 -8.43 -3.83
C VAL A 185 -2.14 -8.46 -2.31
N LEU A 186 -1.19 -9.12 -1.65
CA LEU A 186 -1.11 -9.15 -0.19
C LEU A 186 -0.66 -7.79 0.33
N THR A 187 -1.41 -7.22 1.25
CA THR A 187 -1.19 -5.88 1.80
C THR A 187 -1.36 -5.82 3.31
N GLY A 188 -0.79 -4.78 3.90
CA GLY A 188 -0.80 -4.51 5.32
C GLY A 188 0.08 -3.31 5.63
N VAL A 189 0.36 -3.08 6.91
CA VAL A 189 1.27 -2.01 7.34
C VAL A 189 2.71 -2.49 7.31
N ASP A 190 2.96 -3.65 7.91
CA ASP A 190 4.24 -4.34 7.94
C ASP A 190 3.98 -5.85 7.83
N ILE A 191 3.76 -6.31 6.59
CA ILE A 191 3.34 -7.69 6.32
C ILE A 191 4.42 -8.73 6.61
N THR A 192 5.68 -8.32 6.78
CA THR A 192 6.73 -9.25 7.18
C THR A 192 6.70 -9.59 8.66
N SER A 193 6.12 -8.71 9.48
CA SER A 193 5.79 -9.00 10.89
C SER A 193 4.50 -9.82 11.04
N TYR A 194 4.12 -10.59 10.00
CA TYR A 194 2.94 -11.45 10.02
C TYR A 194 3.16 -12.68 10.90
N GLY A 195 2.21 -12.91 11.80
CA GLY A 195 1.97 -14.17 12.49
C GLY A 195 2.56 -14.38 13.89
N PRO A 196 3.48 -13.57 14.47
CA PRO A 196 3.88 -13.74 15.88
C PRO A 196 2.72 -13.75 16.89
N ASP A 197 1.60 -13.12 16.53
CA ASP A 197 0.36 -13.05 17.31
C ASP A 197 -0.62 -14.22 17.05
N LEU A 198 -0.29 -15.13 16.13
CA LEU A 198 -1.13 -16.27 15.75
C LEU A 198 -0.59 -17.60 16.32
N PRO A 199 -1.48 -18.60 16.57
CA PRO A 199 -1.05 -19.94 16.96
C PRO A 199 -0.05 -20.55 15.96
N GLY A 200 1.05 -21.08 16.47
CA GLY A 200 2.13 -21.67 15.65
C GLY A 200 3.05 -20.67 14.98
N ALA A 201 2.86 -19.37 15.21
CA ALA A 201 3.70 -18.27 14.70
C ALA A 201 4.08 -18.43 13.21
N PRO A 202 3.10 -18.58 12.30
CA PRO A 202 3.37 -18.68 10.87
C PRO A 202 4.07 -17.41 10.38
N THR A 203 4.83 -17.52 9.30
CA THR A 203 5.55 -16.39 8.71
C THR A 203 4.90 -15.98 7.38
N LEU A 204 5.28 -14.82 6.84
CA LEU A 204 4.79 -14.35 5.54
C LEU A 204 5.07 -15.35 4.41
N GLY A 205 6.25 -15.99 4.40
CA GLY A 205 6.57 -17.01 3.40
C GLY A 205 5.66 -18.23 3.51
N LYS A 206 5.37 -18.71 4.73
CA LYS A 206 4.41 -19.81 4.95
C LYS A 206 3.00 -19.44 4.51
N LEU A 207 2.55 -18.21 4.78
CA LEU A 207 1.28 -17.71 4.28
C LEU A 207 1.24 -17.73 2.74
N THR A 208 2.31 -17.23 2.11
CA THR A 208 2.44 -17.18 0.65
C THR A 208 2.37 -18.59 0.04
N GLN A 209 3.13 -19.55 0.58
CA GLN A 209 3.09 -20.95 0.14
C GLN A 209 1.71 -21.59 0.35
N SER A 210 1.05 -21.29 1.48
CA SER A 210 -0.29 -21.81 1.78
C SER A 210 -1.33 -21.32 0.77
N ILE A 211 -1.32 -20.03 0.42
CA ILE A 211 -2.22 -19.47 -0.60
C ILE A 211 -1.99 -20.17 -1.95
N LEU A 212 -0.73 -20.27 -2.38
CA LEU A 212 -0.37 -20.87 -3.66
C LEU A 212 -0.76 -22.37 -3.73
N ARG A 213 -0.64 -23.08 -2.61
CA ARG A 213 -1.03 -24.50 -2.51
C ARG A 213 -2.55 -24.70 -2.52
N HIS A 214 -3.28 -23.90 -1.75
CA HIS A 214 -4.71 -24.12 -1.51
C HIS A 214 -5.63 -23.39 -2.49
N VAL A 215 -5.09 -22.49 -3.32
CA VAL A 215 -5.81 -21.81 -4.41
C VAL A 215 -5.07 -22.06 -5.73
N PRO A 216 -5.14 -23.29 -6.29
CA PRO A 216 -4.40 -23.65 -7.51
C PRO A 216 -4.75 -22.75 -8.70
N ASP A 217 -6.02 -22.32 -8.80
CA ASP A 217 -6.54 -21.51 -9.91
C ASP A 217 -6.16 -20.02 -9.81
N LEU A 218 -5.46 -19.59 -8.74
CA LEU A 218 -4.99 -18.21 -8.60
C LEU A 218 -4.03 -17.85 -9.73
N PRO A 219 -4.36 -16.88 -10.63
CA PRO A 219 -3.50 -16.61 -11.77
C PRO A 219 -2.21 -15.89 -11.38
N ARG A 220 -2.32 -14.92 -10.47
CA ARG A 220 -1.19 -14.10 -10.00
C ARG A 220 -1.35 -13.74 -8.52
N LEU A 221 -0.27 -13.93 -7.77
CA LEU A 221 -0.10 -13.45 -6.41
C LEU A 221 1.02 -12.41 -6.40
N ARG A 222 0.77 -11.24 -5.81
CA ARG A 222 1.80 -10.22 -5.60
C ARG A 222 1.90 -9.87 -4.14
N ILE A 223 3.13 -9.68 -3.68
CA ILE A 223 3.40 -9.13 -2.36
C ILE A 223 3.62 -7.63 -2.52
N SER A 224 3.01 -6.81 -1.65
CA SER A 224 3.15 -5.36 -1.72
C SER A 224 4.52 -4.88 -1.23
N SER A 225 4.61 -4.27 -0.05
CA SER A 225 5.87 -3.78 0.52
C SER A 225 6.33 -4.69 1.64
N ILE A 226 7.62 -5.01 1.69
CA ILE A 226 8.22 -5.79 2.78
C ILE A 226 9.37 -5.04 3.47
N ASP A 227 9.68 -5.42 4.71
CA ASP A 227 10.98 -5.12 5.31
C ASP A 227 12.01 -6.13 4.81
N SER A 228 13.14 -5.65 4.27
CA SER A 228 14.09 -6.53 3.59
C SER A 228 14.62 -7.60 4.52
N ILE A 229 14.87 -7.26 5.79
CA ILE A 229 15.46 -8.16 6.78
C ILE A 229 14.58 -9.36 7.19
N GLU A 230 13.29 -9.34 6.83
CA GLU A 230 12.31 -10.34 7.29
C GLU A 230 11.86 -11.29 6.16
N ALA A 231 12.57 -11.32 5.04
CA ALA A 231 12.39 -12.36 4.04
C ALA A 231 12.87 -13.72 4.59
N ASP A 232 11.92 -14.62 4.85
CA ASP A 232 12.20 -15.96 5.39
C ASP A 232 12.51 -16.99 4.27
N GLU A 233 13.01 -18.17 4.66
CA GLU A 233 13.33 -19.25 3.71
C GLU A 233 12.11 -19.75 2.93
N ALA A 234 10.92 -19.80 3.55
CA ALA A 234 9.71 -20.20 2.84
C ALA A 234 9.33 -19.21 1.72
N LEU A 235 9.63 -17.92 1.90
CA LEU A 235 9.45 -16.89 0.87
C LEU A 235 10.49 -17.05 -0.24
N TYR A 236 11.75 -17.32 0.08
CA TYR A 236 12.78 -17.62 -0.92
C TYR A 236 12.40 -18.84 -1.76
N ASP A 237 11.94 -19.92 -1.13
CA ASP A 237 11.45 -21.12 -1.83
C ASP A 237 10.28 -20.80 -2.76
N ALA A 238 9.32 -19.98 -2.29
CA ALA A 238 8.19 -19.56 -3.12
C ALA A 238 8.64 -18.72 -4.32
N VAL A 239 9.60 -17.80 -4.13
CA VAL A 239 10.16 -16.99 -5.23
C VAL A 239 10.85 -17.88 -6.27
N ALA A 240 11.55 -18.92 -5.84
CA ALA A 240 12.27 -19.84 -6.71
C ALA A 240 11.35 -20.80 -7.48
N SER A 241 10.28 -21.28 -6.85
CA SER A 241 9.46 -22.39 -7.37
C SER A 241 8.12 -21.98 -7.99
N GLU A 242 7.54 -20.84 -7.58
CA GLU A 242 6.16 -20.49 -7.92
C GLU A 242 6.06 -19.32 -8.91
N LYS A 243 5.84 -19.62 -10.19
CA LYS A 243 5.69 -18.60 -11.25
C LYS A 243 4.50 -17.66 -11.02
N ARG A 244 3.46 -18.13 -10.32
CA ARG A 244 2.27 -17.35 -9.94
C ARG A 244 2.61 -16.24 -8.95
N LEU A 245 3.67 -16.37 -8.15
CA LEU A 245 4.20 -15.26 -7.37
C LEU A 245 4.87 -14.29 -8.33
N MET A 246 4.47 -13.03 -8.34
CA MET A 246 4.94 -12.07 -9.34
C MET A 246 6.38 -11.62 -9.05
N PRO A 247 7.24 -11.47 -10.08
CA PRO A 247 8.67 -11.16 -9.95
C PRO A 247 8.92 -9.68 -9.67
N HIS A 248 8.26 -9.15 -8.64
CA HIS A 248 8.40 -7.77 -8.22
C HIS A 248 8.23 -7.68 -6.71
N MET A 249 9.19 -7.05 -6.04
CA MET A 249 9.13 -6.81 -4.60
C MET A 249 9.42 -5.36 -4.28
N HIS A 250 8.58 -4.75 -3.43
CA HIS A 250 8.77 -3.37 -2.98
C HIS A 250 9.41 -3.38 -1.59
N LEU A 251 10.49 -2.64 -1.40
CA LEU A 251 11.23 -2.60 -0.13
C LEU A 251 10.95 -1.33 0.65
N SER A 252 10.70 -1.48 1.94
CA SER A 252 10.63 -0.37 2.89
C SER A 252 12.04 0.14 3.28
N LEU A 253 12.85 0.49 2.27
CA LEU A 253 14.28 0.81 2.43
C LEU A 253 14.53 2.10 3.23
N GLN A 254 13.73 3.14 3.00
CA GLN A 254 13.77 4.49 3.57
C GLN A 254 15.02 5.32 3.24
N SER A 255 16.22 4.75 3.27
CA SER A 255 17.49 5.42 2.95
C SER A 255 18.54 4.39 2.50
N GLY A 256 19.57 4.84 1.78
CA GLY A 256 20.73 4.03 1.44
C GLY A 256 21.94 4.26 2.34
N ASP A 257 21.82 5.08 3.39
CA ASP A 257 22.92 5.41 4.28
C ASP A 257 22.72 4.81 5.68
N ASP A 258 23.73 4.08 6.19
CA ASP A 258 23.62 3.35 7.46
C ASP A 258 23.46 4.27 8.67
N MET A 259 24.04 5.48 8.65
CA MET A 259 23.86 6.43 9.75
C MET A 259 22.41 6.95 9.77
N ILE A 260 21.84 7.27 8.61
CA ILE A 260 20.44 7.65 8.49
C ILE A 260 19.51 6.49 8.86
N LEU A 261 19.76 5.27 8.36
CA LEU A 261 19.00 4.07 8.74
C LEU A 261 19.01 3.84 10.25
N LYS A 262 20.17 3.98 10.90
CA LYS A 262 20.29 3.89 12.36
C LYS A 262 19.47 4.97 13.07
N ARG A 263 19.53 6.23 12.63
CA ARG A 263 18.73 7.34 13.19
C ARG A 263 17.23 7.18 12.95
N MET A 264 16.85 6.54 11.84
CA MET A 264 15.49 6.13 11.52
C MET A 264 15.00 4.97 12.40
N LYS A 265 15.90 4.28 13.11
CA LYS A 265 15.67 2.99 13.78
C LYS A 265 15.20 1.90 12.81
N ARG A 266 15.87 1.79 11.67
CA ARG A 266 15.71 0.66 10.74
C ARG A 266 16.48 -0.56 11.27
N ARG A 267 15.97 -1.75 10.94
CA ARG A 267 16.57 -3.03 11.35
C ARG A 267 17.57 -3.56 10.33
N HIS A 268 17.49 -3.08 9.09
CA HIS A 268 18.41 -3.41 8.01
C HIS A 268 19.53 -2.38 7.86
N SER A 269 20.68 -2.84 7.36
CA SER A 269 21.75 -1.99 6.80
C SER A 269 21.62 -1.89 5.28
N ARG A 270 22.37 -0.97 4.66
CA ARG A 270 22.55 -0.88 3.21
C ARG A 270 22.97 -2.23 2.62
N ASP A 271 24.05 -2.81 3.15
CA ASP A 271 24.62 -4.05 2.64
C ASP A 271 23.65 -5.23 2.82
N GLY A 272 22.92 -5.28 3.94
CA GLY A 272 21.89 -6.29 4.16
C GLY A 272 20.77 -6.21 3.13
N ALA A 273 20.32 -5.00 2.79
CA ALA A 273 19.32 -4.82 1.73
C ALA A 273 19.85 -5.26 0.34
N LEU A 274 21.08 -4.89 0.00
CA LEU A 274 21.72 -5.30 -1.26
C LEU A 274 21.88 -6.81 -1.36
N ALA A 275 22.31 -7.47 -0.28
CA ALA A 275 22.48 -8.92 -0.23
C ALA A 275 21.16 -9.67 -0.48
N ILE A 276 20.05 -9.19 0.08
CA ILE A 276 18.74 -9.82 -0.08
C ILE A 276 18.21 -9.65 -1.50
N MET A 277 18.38 -8.47 -2.10
CA MET A 277 18.04 -8.25 -3.51
C MET A 277 18.88 -9.14 -4.44
N ALA A 278 20.18 -9.29 -4.15
CA ALA A 278 21.06 -10.19 -4.89
C ALA A 278 20.62 -11.65 -4.76
N LYS A 279 20.29 -12.13 -3.54
CA LYS A 279 19.75 -13.49 -3.31
C LYS A 279 18.46 -13.72 -4.11
N LEU A 280 17.52 -12.78 -4.07
CA LEU A 280 16.26 -12.88 -4.83
C LEU A 280 16.47 -12.90 -6.35
N ARG A 281 17.38 -12.09 -6.88
CA ARG A 281 17.76 -12.14 -8.31
C ARG A 281 18.44 -13.44 -8.70
N ALA A 282 19.28 -14.00 -7.81
CA ALA A 282 19.92 -15.29 -8.08
C ALA A 282 18.89 -16.43 -8.15
N LEU A 283 17.83 -16.38 -7.32
CA LEU A 283 16.73 -17.34 -7.36
C LEU A 283 15.80 -17.10 -8.57
N ARG A 284 15.60 -15.84 -8.96
CA ARG A 284 14.73 -15.46 -10.07
C ARG A 284 15.27 -14.24 -10.82
N PRO A 285 16.00 -14.45 -11.94
CA PRO A 285 16.74 -13.38 -12.64
C PRO A 285 15.90 -12.20 -13.12
N GLU A 286 14.60 -12.41 -13.40
CA GLU A 286 13.69 -11.37 -13.85
C GLU A 286 13.09 -10.52 -12.72
N MET A 287 13.48 -10.75 -11.46
CA MET A 287 13.03 -9.97 -10.30
C MET A 287 13.34 -8.49 -10.45
N VAL A 288 12.31 -7.68 -10.22
CA VAL A 288 12.39 -6.22 -10.19
C VAL A 288 12.11 -5.69 -8.79
N PHE A 289 12.80 -4.62 -8.39
CA PHE A 289 12.65 -4.03 -7.08
C PHE A 289 12.14 -2.60 -7.15
N GLY A 290 11.14 -2.34 -6.30
CA GLY A 290 10.75 -1.00 -5.89
C GLY A 290 11.26 -0.68 -4.50
N ALA A 291 11.23 0.60 -4.12
CA ALA A 291 11.48 0.98 -2.74
C ALA A 291 10.76 2.27 -2.35
N ASP A 292 10.50 2.42 -1.05
CA ASP A 292 10.14 3.70 -0.45
C ASP A 292 11.42 4.37 0.07
N ILE A 293 11.69 5.62 -0.34
CA ILE A 293 12.82 6.42 0.14
C ILE A 293 12.32 7.76 0.68
N ILE A 294 12.85 8.16 1.84
CA ILE A 294 12.61 9.46 2.46
C ILE A 294 13.79 10.37 2.11
N ALA A 295 13.52 11.43 1.36
CA ALA A 295 14.52 12.46 1.07
C ALA A 295 14.58 13.49 2.20
N GLY A 296 15.79 13.87 2.63
CA GLY A 296 15.96 14.96 3.58
C GLY A 296 15.53 14.60 5.00
N PHE A 297 15.77 13.36 5.42
CA PHE A 297 15.59 12.99 6.83
C PHE A 297 16.40 13.95 7.72
N PRO A 298 15.94 14.28 8.93
CA PRO A 298 16.68 15.17 9.83
C PRO A 298 18.14 14.73 9.98
N THR A 299 19.07 15.67 10.05
CA THR A 299 20.53 15.45 10.10
C THR A 299 21.20 14.86 8.85
N GLU A 300 20.48 14.69 7.73
CA GLU A 300 21.06 14.21 6.47
C GLU A 300 21.97 15.25 5.81
N ASP A 301 23.27 14.95 5.76
CA ASP A 301 24.27 15.74 5.05
C ASP A 301 24.42 15.31 3.58
N GLU A 302 25.37 15.91 2.88
CA GLU A 302 25.62 15.66 1.46
C GLU A 302 26.13 14.24 1.18
N ALA A 303 27.04 13.70 2.00
CA ALA A 303 27.59 12.37 1.82
C ALA A 303 26.53 11.29 2.08
N MET A 304 25.72 11.45 3.13
CA MET A 304 24.60 10.55 3.44
C MET A 304 23.56 10.54 2.32
N PHE A 305 23.27 11.71 1.75
CA PHE A 305 22.39 11.79 0.58
C PHE A 305 23.01 11.13 -0.66
N ALA A 306 24.30 11.35 -0.92
CA ALA A 306 25.00 10.72 -2.03
C ALA A 306 24.94 9.19 -1.95
N ASN A 307 25.13 8.62 -0.76
CA ASN A 307 24.94 7.19 -0.51
C ASN A 307 23.50 6.75 -0.85
N THR A 308 22.49 7.49 -0.38
CA THR A 308 21.08 7.20 -0.67
C THR A 308 20.76 7.30 -2.16
N LEU A 309 21.39 8.22 -2.89
CA LEU A 309 21.21 8.32 -4.34
C LEU A 309 21.89 7.16 -5.08
N ALA A 310 23.09 6.77 -4.66
CA ALA A 310 23.88 5.70 -5.28
C ALA A 310 23.17 4.34 -5.22
N ILE A 311 22.49 4.03 -4.11
CA ILE A 311 21.81 2.73 -3.96
C ILE A 311 20.70 2.52 -5.00
N VAL A 312 20.09 3.60 -5.53
CA VAL A 312 19.06 3.50 -6.58
C VAL A 312 19.61 2.80 -7.82
N LYS A 313 20.86 3.13 -8.20
CA LYS A 313 21.53 2.52 -9.34
C LYS A 313 22.14 1.16 -8.97
N GLU A 314 22.82 1.06 -7.84
CA GLU A 314 23.49 -0.19 -7.41
C GLU A 314 22.51 -1.35 -7.24
N ALA A 315 21.35 -1.08 -6.67
CA ALA A 315 20.30 -2.08 -6.49
C ALA A 315 19.38 -2.21 -7.71
N ASP A 316 19.55 -1.39 -8.76
CA ASP A 316 18.63 -1.28 -9.90
C ASP A 316 17.15 -1.17 -9.45
N LEU A 317 16.88 -0.11 -8.67
CA LEU A 317 15.54 0.19 -8.17
C LEU A 317 14.74 0.92 -9.26
N THR A 318 13.68 0.29 -9.74
CA THR A 318 12.90 0.80 -10.89
C THR A 318 11.53 1.36 -10.50
N HIS A 319 11.00 0.99 -9.33
CA HIS A 319 9.74 1.50 -8.79
C HIS A 319 9.98 2.27 -7.49
N LEU A 320 10.56 3.47 -7.59
CA LEU A 320 10.88 4.28 -6.41
C LEU A 320 9.72 5.20 -6.02
N HIS A 321 9.25 5.11 -4.78
CA HIS A 321 8.43 6.13 -4.17
C HIS A 321 9.30 7.05 -3.31
N VAL A 322 9.45 8.29 -3.77
CA VAL A 322 10.25 9.31 -3.08
C VAL A 322 9.35 10.23 -2.27
N PHE A 323 9.47 10.13 -0.96
CA PHE A 323 8.77 10.96 0.02
C PHE A 323 9.71 12.06 0.54
N PRO A 324 9.40 13.34 0.32
CA PRO A 324 10.03 14.40 1.11
C PRO A 324 9.74 14.16 2.60
N TYR A 325 10.74 14.27 3.46
CA TYR A 325 10.51 14.14 4.91
C TYR A 325 9.46 15.15 5.37
N SER A 326 8.44 14.64 6.06
CA SER A 326 7.34 15.43 6.61
C SER A 326 7.35 15.23 8.13
N PRO A 327 7.77 16.23 8.92
CA PRO A 327 7.75 16.10 10.38
C PRO A 327 6.32 15.87 10.86
N ARG A 328 6.16 14.91 11.78
CA ARG A 328 4.90 14.60 12.44
C ARG A 328 5.05 14.85 13.92
N GLU A 329 4.11 15.60 14.49
CA GLU A 329 4.07 15.88 15.92
C GLU A 329 4.08 14.57 16.72
N GLY A 330 4.79 14.58 17.86
CA GLY A 330 4.98 13.38 18.70
C GLY A 330 6.06 12.40 18.21
N THR A 331 6.55 12.51 16.98
CA THR A 331 7.62 11.61 16.50
C THR A 331 9.02 12.05 16.97
N PRO A 332 9.93 11.12 17.31
CA PRO A 332 11.30 11.48 17.70
C PRO A 332 12.06 12.28 16.63
N ALA A 333 11.87 11.98 15.35
CA ALA A 333 12.55 12.66 14.24
C ALA A 333 12.12 14.14 14.10
N ALA A 334 10.89 14.50 14.51
CA ALA A 334 10.45 15.90 14.50
C ALA A 334 11.27 16.80 15.46
N ARG A 335 11.95 16.23 16.46
CA ARG A 335 12.79 16.95 17.43
C ARG A 335 14.27 17.03 17.02
N MET A 336 14.66 16.36 15.95
CA MET A 336 16.04 16.37 15.46
C MET A 336 16.34 17.65 14.66
N PRO A 337 17.63 18.03 14.45
CA PRO A 337 17.99 19.12 13.55
C PRO A 337 17.49 18.89 12.12
N GLN A 338 16.63 19.78 11.65
CA GLN A 338 15.92 19.63 10.38
C GLN A 338 16.78 20.05 9.18
N VAL A 339 16.56 19.41 8.04
CA VAL A 339 17.10 19.83 6.74
C VAL A 339 16.20 20.88 6.11
N SER A 340 16.78 21.88 5.43
CA SER A 340 15.98 22.96 4.83
C SER A 340 15.01 22.44 3.77
N LYS A 341 13.78 22.99 3.72
CA LYS A 341 12.74 22.58 2.76
C LYS A 341 13.20 22.67 1.30
N LYS A 342 14.11 23.60 0.98
CA LYS A 342 14.70 23.70 -0.35
C LYS A 342 15.54 22.47 -0.65
N LEU A 343 16.49 22.14 0.22
CA LEU A 343 17.37 20.99 0.03
C LEU A 343 16.61 19.66 -0.01
N VAL A 344 15.59 19.48 0.84
CA VAL A 344 14.69 18.31 0.80
C VAL A 344 14.02 18.16 -0.56
N ARG A 345 13.53 19.26 -1.14
CA ARG A 345 12.87 19.27 -2.45
C ARG A 345 13.85 18.93 -3.58
N ASP A 346 15.03 19.53 -3.54
CA ASP A 346 16.08 19.32 -4.55
C ASP A 346 16.54 17.84 -4.53
N ARG A 347 16.80 17.29 -3.34
CA ARG A 347 17.14 15.87 -3.13
C ARG A 347 16.04 14.93 -3.59
N ALA A 348 14.77 15.23 -3.27
CA ALA A 348 13.64 14.45 -3.76
C ALA A 348 13.54 14.50 -5.30
N GLY A 349 13.88 15.62 -5.93
CA GLY A 349 13.95 15.75 -7.39
C GLY A 349 15.02 14.84 -8.00
N LEU A 350 16.23 14.84 -7.43
CA LEU A 350 17.34 14.00 -7.87
C LEU A 350 17.02 12.50 -7.76
N LEU A 351 16.44 12.06 -6.64
CA LEU A 351 16.02 10.65 -6.46
C LEU A 351 14.95 10.25 -7.47
N ARG A 352 13.97 11.11 -7.77
CA ARG A 352 12.95 10.83 -8.80
C ARG A 352 13.56 10.76 -10.20
N ALA A 353 14.53 11.60 -10.51
CA ALA A 353 15.23 11.56 -11.79
C ALA A 353 16.03 10.25 -11.95
N ALA A 354 16.75 9.83 -10.90
CA ALA A 354 17.47 8.55 -10.89
C ALA A 354 16.51 7.35 -11.05
N ALA A 355 15.39 7.35 -10.34
CA ALA A 355 14.37 6.31 -10.47
C ALA A 355 13.76 6.25 -11.87
N GLN A 356 13.46 7.42 -12.47
CA GLN A 356 12.95 7.48 -13.84
C GLN A 356 13.97 6.91 -14.83
N ALA A 357 15.27 7.17 -14.64
CA ALA A 357 16.31 6.61 -15.50
C ALA A 357 16.36 5.08 -15.40
N GLN A 358 16.32 4.50 -14.20
CA GLN A 358 16.27 3.04 -14.01
C GLN A 358 14.99 2.44 -14.63
N PHE A 359 13.83 3.08 -14.41
CA PHE A 359 12.56 2.62 -14.98
C PHE A 359 12.56 2.64 -16.52
N GLN A 360 13.14 3.67 -17.13
CA GLN A 360 13.26 3.76 -18.59
C GLN A 360 14.23 2.72 -19.15
N ALA A 361 15.34 2.45 -18.46
CA ALA A 361 16.26 1.37 -18.82
C ALA A 361 15.56 -0.01 -18.76
N LEU A 362 14.76 -0.25 -17.71
CA LEU A 362 13.92 -1.45 -17.62
C LEU A 362 12.91 -1.52 -18.77
N CYS A 363 12.22 -0.42 -19.11
CA CYS A 363 11.26 -0.42 -20.22
C CYS A 363 11.95 -0.70 -21.56
N ALA A 364 13.09 -0.07 -21.82
CA ALA A 364 13.85 -0.27 -23.05
C ALA A 364 14.29 -1.73 -23.23
N SER A 365 14.70 -2.41 -22.16
CA SER A 365 15.09 -3.83 -22.22
C SER A 365 13.93 -4.79 -22.52
N ARG A 366 12.67 -4.33 -22.41
CA ARG A 366 11.48 -5.14 -22.74
C ARG A 366 11.02 -4.98 -24.19
N VAL A 367 11.52 -4.01 -24.94
CA VAL A 367 11.11 -3.83 -26.35
C VAL A 367 11.51 -5.06 -27.16
N GLY A 368 10.57 -5.56 -27.97
CA GLY A 368 10.74 -6.79 -28.77
C GLY A 368 10.43 -8.08 -28.00
N GLN A 369 10.35 -8.04 -26.67
CA GLN A 369 10.00 -9.18 -25.84
C GLN A 369 8.50 -9.48 -25.87
N THR A 370 8.16 -10.69 -25.48
CA THR A 370 6.76 -11.11 -25.25
C THR A 370 6.51 -11.20 -23.75
N GLU A 371 5.51 -10.47 -23.28
CA GLU A 371 5.22 -10.30 -21.85
C GLU A 371 3.79 -10.74 -21.53
N GLN A 372 3.58 -11.30 -20.34
CA GLN A 372 2.24 -11.57 -19.82
C GLN A 372 1.70 -10.30 -19.17
N VAL A 373 0.54 -9.81 -19.63
CA VAL A 373 -0.06 -8.54 -19.19
C VAL A 373 -1.46 -8.78 -18.66
N LEU A 374 -1.70 -8.40 -17.40
CA LEU A 374 -3.05 -8.34 -16.84
C LEU A 374 -3.67 -7.00 -17.22
N MET A 375 -4.76 -7.05 -17.98
CA MET A 375 -5.46 -5.85 -18.44
C MET A 375 -6.34 -5.25 -17.35
N GLU A 376 -6.25 -3.94 -17.21
CA GLU A 376 -7.05 -3.08 -16.35
C GLU A 376 -7.99 -2.23 -17.24
N ARG A 377 -8.54 -1.13 -16.72
CA ARG A 377 -9.48 -0.28 -17.46
C ARG A 377 -8.78 0.60 -18.49
N GLY A 378 -9.49 0.89 -19.59
CA GLY A 378 -9.06 1.88 -20.57
C GLY A 378 -7.84 1.47 -21.41
N GLY A 379 -7.68 0.17 -21.69
CA GLY A 379 -6.55 -0.34 -22.49
C GLY A 379 -5.20 -0.25 -21.78
N GLN A 380 -5.19 -0.06 -20.47
CA GLN A 380 -3.99 -0.14 -19.63
C GLN A 380 -3.91 -1.51 -18.99
N GLY A 381 -2.72 -2.06 -18.85
CA GLY A 381 -2.46 -3.30 -18.14
C GLY A 381 -1.12 -3.28 -17.42
N ARG A 382 -0.81 -4.36 -16.73
CA ARG A 382 0.44 -4.51 -15.96
C ARG A 382 1.15 -5.82 -16.31
N SER A 383 2.44 -5.72 -16.62
CA SER A 383 3.31 -6.89 -16.76
C SER A 383 3.54 -7.58 -15.40
N GLU A 384 4.20 -8.73 -15.42
CA GLU A 384 4.57 -9.48 -14.22
C GLU A 384 5.47 -8.65 -13.28
N GLN A 385 6.45 -7.93 -13.84
CA GLN A 385 7.34 -6.97 -13.16
C GLN A 385 6.66 -5.62 -12.86
N TYR A 386 5.34 -5.55 -12.99
CA TYR A 386 4.53 -4.39 -12.63
C TYR A 386 4.70 -3.14 -13.54
N ILE A 387 5.25 -3.32 -14.75
CA ILE A 387 5.39 -2.24 -15.74
C ILE A 387 4.01 -1.94 -16.35
N PRO A 388 3.56 -0.68 -16.42
CA PRO A 388 2.39 -0.30 -17.21
C PRO A 388 2.56 -0.66 -18.68
N VAL A 389 1.58 -1.31 -19.27
CA VAL A 389 1.55 -1.64 -20.71
C VAL A 389 0.25 -1.14 -21.30
N ARG A 390 0.31 -0.38 -22.40
CA ARG A 390 -0.86 0.04 -23.15
C ARG A 390 -1.14 -0.95 -24.28
N VAL A 391 -2.35 -1.49 -24.33
CA VAL A 391 -2.83 -2.41 -25.35
C VAL A 391 -4.27 -2.04 -25.74
N ALA A 392 -4.49 -1.71 -27.01
CA ALA A 392 -5.79 -1.27 -27.51
C ALA A 392 -6.79 -2.44 -27.62
N GLY A 393 -8.10 -2.13 -27.51
CA GLY A 393 -9.17 -3.09 -27.80
C GLY A 393 -9.29 -4.26 -26.81
N THR A 394 -8.89 -4.06 -25.55
CA THR A 394 -8.85 -5.12 -24.53
C THR A 394 -9.95 -4.98 -23.49
N GLN A 395 -10.36 -6.10 -22.91
CA GLN A 395 -11.28 -6.14 -21.78
C GLN A 395 -10.53 -6.16 -20.44
N PRO A 396 -10.99 -5.40 -19.43
CA PRO A 396 -10.44 -5.49 -18.08
C PRO A 396 -10.53 -6.92 -17.53
N GLY A 397 -9.52 -7.35 -16.77
CA GLY A 397 -9.44 -8.70 -16.19
C GLY A 397 -8.75 -9.72 -17.09
N ALA A 398 -8.65 -9.47 -18.40
CA ALA A 398 -7.99 -10.40 -19.32
C ALA A 398 -6.48 -10.51 -19.05
N LEU A 399 -5.96 -11.72 -19.00
CA LEU A 399 -4.54 -12.01 -18.98
C LEU A 399 -4.07 -12.33 -20.39
N LEU A 400 -3.27 -11.43 -20.99
CA LEU A 400 -2.89 -11.49 -22.40
C LEU A 400 -1.39 -11.68 -22.57
N THR A 401 -1.02 -12.43 -23.59
CA THR A 401 0.35 -12.46 -24.12
C THR A 401 0.52 -11.28 -25.07
N VAL A 402 1.47 -10.39 -24.79
CA VAL A 402 1.64 -9.12 -25.52
C VAL A 402 3.06 -9.02 -26.05
N ARG A 403 3.21 -8.74 -27.35
CA ARG A 403 4.51 -8.38 -27.93
C ARG A 403 4.73 -6.88 -27.73
N ILE A 404 5.79 -6.54 -27.00
CA ILE A 404 6.13 -5.15 -26.70
C ILE A 404 6.76 -4.51 -27.93
N SER A 405 6.14 -3.44 -28.45
CA SER A 405 6.58 -2.74 -29.67
C SER A 405 7.34 -1.45 -29.38
N GLY A 406 7.19 -0.86 -28.18
CA GLY A 406 7.91 0.36 -27.84
C GLY A 406 7.74 0.83 -26.40
N VAL A 407 8.47 1.89 -26.09
CA VAL A 407 8.43 2.59 -24.80
C VAL A 407 7.56 3.84 -24.92
N THR A 408 6.84 4.15 -23.86
CA THR A 408 6.09 5.39 -23.66
C THR A 408 6.67 6.14 -22.46
N LYS A 409 6.25 7.39 -22.25
CA LYS A 409 6.66 8.19 -21.08
C LYS A 409 6.45 7.45 -19.74
N ASN A 410 5.40 6.65 -19.65
CA ASN A 410 4.94 6.04 -18.39
C ASN A 410 5.02 4.50 -18.39
N GLY A 411 5.67 3.86 -19.37
CA GLY A 411 5.71 2.40 -19.46
C GLY A 411 5.88 1.92 -20.89
N LEU A 412 5.15 0.88 -21.26
CA LEU A 412 5.28 0.18 -22.55
C LEU A 412 4.01 0.32 -23.39
N VAL A 413 4.15 0.04 -24.68
CA VAL A 413 3.05 -0.20 -25.61
C VAL A 413 3.31 -1.50 -26.37
N GLY A 414 2.26 -2.23 -26.68
CA GLY A 414 2.37 -3.49 -27.40
C GLY A 414 1.04 -3.97 -27.96
N GLU A 415 1.11 -5.10 -28.63
CA GLU A 415 -0.02 -5.73 -29.30
C GLU A 415 -0.25 -7.14 -28.76
N ALA A 416 -1.52 -7.50 -28.55
CA ALA A 416 -1.87 -8.84 -28.12
C ALA A 416 -1.49 -9.84 -29.22
N VAL A 417 -0.75 -10.87 -28.85
CA VAL A 417 -0.39 -11.95 -29.76
C VAL A 417 -1.65 -12.82 -29.94
N ARG A 418 -2.21 -12.86 -31.15
CA ARG A 418 -3.28 -13.80 -31.48
C ARG A 418 -2.70 -15.21 -31.39
N LYS A 419 -3.27 -16.06 -30.52
CA LYS A 419 -3.02 -17.50 -30.61
C LYS A 419 -3.54 -17.96 -31.98
N ALA A 420 -2.69 -18.56 -32.79
CA ALA A 420 -3.16 -19.29 -33.97
C ALA A 420 -4.15 -20.36 -33.48
N ALA A 421 -5.33 -20.39 -34.10
CA ALA A 421 -6.44 -21.27 -33.73
C ALA A 421 -6.10 -22.74 -33.94
#